data_AF-A0A523REU7-F1
#
_entry.id   AF-A0A523REU7-F1
#
_cell.length_a   1.000
_cell.length_b   1.000
_cell.length_c   1.000
_cell.angle_alpha   90.00
_cell.angle_beta   90.00
_cell.angle_gamma   90.00
#
_symmetry.space_group_name_H-M   'P 1'
#
loop_
_entity.id
_entity.type
_entity.pdbx_description
1 polymer ?
#
loop_
_entity_poly.entity_id
_entity_poly.type
_entity_poly.pdbx_seq_one_letter_code
_entity_poly.pdbx_strand_id
1 'polypeptide(L)'
;MRLKEEQRGFVLSGIAMLLVLPAMLLAASCFRIIETGGEAVSLQATADKVFYTGDDIERIINDMWDENLLANNESNVNVKFDELADNYRVITGLLVDLTPSWKLWIHVENNGADHYAGTKYCKVEHVAPENWRYYFEDLDEEEGETPDWDYDEPILLVEKIGSKLRITIEDYTSPYYSDIYYSGQLLWSDVGGTGKNHVGENIEVDGVLQLEVSVYVRDPRGATRYSSTLELE
;
A
#
# COMPACT_ATOMS: atom_id res chain seq x y z
N MET A 1 -22.53 -68.29 45.89
CA MET A 1 -23.66 -68.15 44.95
C MET A 1 -23.07 -68.04 43.54
N ARG A 2 -23.20 -69.09 42.70
CA ARG A 2 -22.68 -69.07 41.32
C ARG A 2 -23.70 -68.33 40.43
N LEU A 3 -23.29 -67.21 39.83
CA LEU A 3 -24.07 -66.53 38.80
C LEU A 3 -24.37 -67.50 37.66
N LYS A 4 -25.65 -67.58 37.22
CA LYS A 4 -26.03 -68.34 36.01
C LYS A 4 -25.29 -67.77 34.80
N GLU A 5 -24.98 -68.58 33.79
CA GLU A 5 -24.17 -68.19 32.62
C GLU A 5 -24.64 -66.88 31.96
N GLU A 6 -25.95 -66.66 31.87
CA GLU A 6 -26.54 -65.42 31.35
C GLU A 6 -26.17 -64.17 32.17
N GLN A 7 -26.11 -64.27 33.50
CA GLN A 7 -25.72 -63.15 34.38
C GLN A 7 -24.21 -62.88 34.30
N ARG A 8 -23.39 -63.91 34.05
CA ARG A 8 -21.95 -63.72 33.82
C ARG A 8 -21.70 -63.02 32.49
N GLY A 9 -22.43 -63.39 31.43
CA GLY A 9 -22.42 -62.70 30.15
C GLY A 9 -22.81 -61.22 30.31
N PHE A 10 -23.88 -60.93 31.05
CA PHE A 10 -24.33 -59.55 31.27
C PHE A 10 -23.31 -58.69 32.04
N VAL A 11 -22.68 -59.25 33.08
CA VAL A 11 -21.63 -58.57 33.85
C VAL A 11 -20.36 -58.36 33.00
N LEU A 12 -19.96 -59.34 32.20
CA LEU A 12 -18.83 -59.21 31.26
C LEU A 12 -19.08 -58.14 30.20
N SER A 13 -20.29 -58.10 29.62
CA SER A 13 -20.70 -57.07 28.67
C SER A 13 -20.73 -55.67 29.30
N GLY A 14 -21.22 -55.57 30.55
CA GLY A 14 -21.23 -54.31 31.30
C GLY A 14 -19.83 -53.79 31.63
N ILE A 15 -18.93 -54.68 32.05
CA ILE A 15 -17.51 -54.34 32.30
C ILE A 15 -16.81 -53.97 30.98
N ALA A 16 -17.09 -54.68 29.89
CA ALA A 16 -16.56 -54.33 28.58
C ALA A 16 -17.02 -52.93 28.13
N MET A 17 -18.30 -52.58 28.30
CA MET A 17 -18.79 -51.22 28.04
C MET A 17 -18.11 -50.18 28.93
N LEU A 18 -17.96 -50.46 30.23
CA LEU A 18 -17.30 -49.59 31.19
C LEU A 18 -15.82 -49.35 30.88
N LEU A 19 -15.16 -50.25 30.16
CA LEU A 19 -13.77 -50.09 29.73
C LEU A 19 -13.65 -49.43 28.35
N VAL A 20 -14.56 -49.75 27.43
CA VAL A 20 -14.53 -49.24 26.05
C VAL A 20 -14.94 -47.76 25.99
N LEU A 21 -15.93 -47.33 26.79
CA LEU A 21 -16.38 -45.94 26.80
C LEU A 21 -15.28 -44.94 27.21
N PRO A 22 -14.56 -45.14 28.34
CA PRO A 22 -13.44 -44.27 28.71
C PRO A 22 -12.29 -44.31 27.70
N ALA A 23 -12.00 -45.48 27.13
CA ALA A 23 -10.96 -45.61 26.10
C ALA A 23 -11.31 -44.81 24.83
N MET A 24 -12.56 -44.84 24.37
CA MET A 24 -13.02 -44.02 23.26
C MET A 24 -12.99 -42.52 23.59
N LEU A 25 -13.35 -42.15 24.82
CA LEU A 25 -13.31 -40.77 25.30
C LEU A 25 -11.87 -40.23 25.31
N LEU A 26 -10.91 -41.02 25.81
CA LEU A 26 -9.48 -40.67 25.78
C LEU A 26 -8.95 -40.56 24.34
N ALA A 27 -9.29 -41.49 23.46
CA ALA A 27 -8.88 -41.43 22.06
C ALA A 27 -9.44 -40.18 21.36
N ALA A 28 -10.73 -39.88 21.53
CA ALA A 28 -11.36 -38.68 20.98
C ALA A 28 -10.72 -37.39 21.53
N SER A 29 -10.38 -37.37 22.82
CA SER A 29 -9.69 -36.25 23.46
C SER A 29 -8.30 -36.03 22.87
N CYS A 30 -7.53 -37.11 22.67
CA CYS A 30 -6.21 -37.05 22.03
C CYS A 30 -6.30 -36.53 20.58
N PHE A 31 -7.26 -37.00 19.79
CA PHE A 31 -7.46 -36.50 18.43
C PHE A 31 -7.76 -35.00 18.41
N ARG A 32 -8.62 -34.52 19.31
CA ARG A 32 -8.90 -33.08 19.42
C ARG A 32 -7.67 -32.26 19.80
N ILE A 33 -6.87 -32.72 20.75
CA ILE A 33 -5.64 -32.02 21.15
C ILE A 33 -4.66 -31.93 19.97
N ILE A 34 -4.49 -33.01 19.20
CA ILE A 34 -3.61 -33.04 18.03
C ILE A 34 -4.14 -32.10 16.93
N GLU A 35 -5.44 -32.13 16.67
CA GLU A 35 -6.11 -31.26 15.69
C GLU A 35 -5.92 -29.79 16.06
N THR A 36 -6.26 -29.40 17.30
CA THR A 36 -6.09 -28.02 17.79
C THR A 36 -4.63 -27.59 17.83
N GLY A 37 -3.71 -28.49 18.18
CA GLY A 37 -2.27 -28.22 18.13
C GLY A 37 -1.77 -27.97 16.71
N GLY A 38 -2.23 -28.77 15.75
CA GLY A 38 -1.92 -28.59 14.32
C GLY A 38 -2.49 -27.29 13.76
N GLU A 39 -3.72 -26.94 14.13
CA GLU A 39 -4.36 -25.67 13.77
C GLU A 39 -3.57 -24.47 14.31
N ALA A 40 -3.16 -24.50 15.58
CA ALA A 40 -2.39 -23.43 16.20
C ALA A 40 -1.03 -23.22 15.50
N VAL A 41 -0.31 -24.30 15.19
CA VAL A 41 0.97 -24.24 14.47
C VAL A 41 0.76 -23.74 13.04
N SER A 42 -0.30 -24.17 12.35
CA SER A 42 -0.62 -23.69 11.01
C SER A 42 -0.97 -22.20 10.98
N LEU A 43 -1.72 -21.73 11.98
CA LEU A 43 -2.04 -20.32 12.13
C LEU A 43 -0.79 -19.49 12.42
N GLN A 44 0.08 -19.95 13.32
CA GLN A 44 1.34 -19.29 13.63
C GLN A 44 2.24 -19.19 12.39
N ALA A 45 2.43 -20.28 11.63
CA ALA A 45 3.22 -20.24 10.41
C ALA A 45 2.62 -19.31 9.34
N THR A 46 1.29 -19.23 9.26
CA THR A 46 0.60 -18.28 8.38
C THR A 46 0.87 -16.84 8.83
N ALA A 47 0.81 -16.59 10.14
CA ALA A 47 1.12 -15.29 10.71
C ALA A 47 2.56 -14.87 10.43
N ASP A 48 3.53 -15.71 10.77
CA ASP A 48 4.96 -15.43 10.55
C ASP A 48 5.23 -15.04 9.10
N LYS A 49 4.60 -15.76 8.15
CA LYS A 49 4.68 -15.43 6.72
C LYS A 49 4.07 -14.07 6.38
N VAL A 50 2.88 -13.76 6.89
CA VAL A 50 2.19 -12.48 6.64
C VAL A 50 3.01 -11.30 7.20
N PHE A 51 3.51 -11.41 8.43
CA PHE A 51 4.34 -10.37 9.05
C PHE A 51 5.68 -10.22 8.33
N TYR A 52 6.38 -11.31 8.04
CA TYR A 52 7.64 -11.26 7.29
C TYR A 52 7.46 -10.63 5.89
N THR A 53 6.38 -10.97 5.18
CA THR A 53 6.07 -10.34 3.88
C THR A 53 5.76 -8.85 4.02
N GLY A 54 5.01 -8.46 5.06
CA GLY A 54 4.78 -7.05 5.37
C GLY A 54 6.08 -6.28 5.54
N ASP A 55 6.93 -6.72 6.48
CA ASP A 55 8.21 -6.07 6.79
C ASP A 55 9.17 -6.04 5.59
N ASP A 56 9.18 -7.10 4.76
CA ASP A 56 10.00 -7.15 3.56
C ASP A 56 9.52 -6.17 2.49
N ILE A 57 8.20 -6.02 2.31
CA ILE A 57 7.61 -5.00 1.42
C ILE A 57 8.02 -3.59 1.89
N GLU A 58 7.92 -3.31 3.19
CA GLU A 58 8.31 -2.01 3.73
C GLU A 58 9.77 -1.68 3.40
N ARG A 59 10.65 -2.66 3.63
CA ARG A 59 12.08 -2.51 3.30
C ARG A 59 12.28 -2.25 1.81
N ILE A 60 11.65 -3.01 0.93
CA ILE A 60 11.79 -2.83 -0.52
C ILE A 60 11.27 -1.46 -0.98
N ILE A 61 10.16 -0.97 -0.42
CA ILE A 61 9.64 0.37 -0.76
C ILE A 61 10.64 1.46 -0.34
N ASN A 62 11.23 1.35 0.85
CA ASN A 62 12.30 2.27 1.27
C ASN A 62 13.52 2.18 0.34
N ASP A 63 13.97 0.96 0.00
CA ASP A 63 15.09 0.76 -0.94
C ASP A 63 14.77 1.39 -2.30
N MET A 64 13.54 1.27 -2.81
CA MET A 64 13.09 1.90 -4.05
C MET A 64 13.11 3.44 -3.99
N TRP A 65 12.77 4.02 -2.83
CA TRP A 65 12.87 5.46 -2.60
C TRP A 65 14.33 5.92 -2.57
N ASP A 66 15.17 5.26 -1.76
CA ASP A 66 16.58 5.59 -1.57
C ASP A 66 17.41 5.42 -2.86
N GLU A 67 17.08 4.41 -3.67
CA GLU A 67 17.70 4.17 -4.98
C GLU A 67 17.10 5.02 -6.11
N ASN A 68 16.19 5.95 -5.78
CA ASN A 68 15.53 6.85 -6.72
C ASN A 68 14.74 6.13 -7.84
N LEU A 69 14.21 4.94 -7.57
CA LEU A 69 13.43 4.16 -8.55
C LEU A 69 12.01 4.70 -8.74
N LEU A 70 11.54 5.54 -7.81
CA LEU A 70 10.22 6.19 -7.84
C LEU A 70 10.27 7.64 -8.37
N ALA A 71 11.46 8.22 -8.54
CA ALA A 71 11.66 9.60 -9.01
C ALA A 71 12.79 9.67 -10.05
N ASN A 72 12.74 8.77 -11.05
CA ASN A 72 13.72 8.67 -12.14
C ASN A 72 13.24 9.30 -13.46
N ASN A 73 12.38 10.33 -13.40
CA ASN A 73 11.79 11.03 -14.55
C ASN A 73 10.90 10.14 -15.43
N GLU A 74 10.31 9.09 -14.82
CA GLU A 74 9.26 8.28 -15.42
C GLU A 74 7.89 8.79 -14.98
N SER A 75 6.91 8.75 -15.88
CA SER A 75 5.50 8.96 -15.52
C SER A 75 4.86 7.65 -15.10
N ASN A 76 3.73 7.74 -14.41
CA ASN A 76 2.95 6.57 -13.97
C ASN A 76 3.71 5.60 -13.06
N VAL A 77 4.58 6.11 -12.19
CA VAL A 77 5.36 5.28 -11.26
C VAL A 77 4.50 4.48 -10.28
N ASN A 78 3.21 4.82 -10.12
CA ASN A 78 2.28 4.05 -9.30
C ASN A 78 2.14 2.58 -9.76
N VAL A 79 2.33 2.31 -11.07
CA VAL A 79 2.31 0.94 -11.62
C VAL A 79 3.37 0.04 -10.97
N LYS A 80 4.50 0.61 -10.50
CA LYS A 80 5.55 -0.17 -9.82
C LYS A 80 5.05 -0.78 -8.51
N PHE A 81 4.10 -0.14 -7.81
CA PHE A 81 3.49 -0.71 -6.61
C PHE A 81 2.54 -1.86 -6.95
N ASP A 82 1.79 -1.76 -8.04
CA ASP A 82 0.93 -2.84 -8.53
C ASP A 82 1.77 -4.07 -8.93
N GLU A 83 2.85 -3.86 -9.66
CA GLU A 83 3.80 -4.91 -10.05
C GLU A 83 4.46 -5.57 -8.82
N LEU A 84 4.84 -4.77 -7.82
CA LEU A 84 5.40 -5.27 -6.57
C LEU A 84 4.38 -6.14 -5.80
N ALA A 85 3.15 -5.64 -5.65
CA ALA A 85 2.07 -6.37 -4.99
C ALA A 85 1.79 -7.71 -5.70
N ASP A 86 1.75 -7.70 -7.03
CA ASP A 86 1.55 -8.91 -7.84
C ASP A 86 2.69 -9.91 -7.69
N ASN A 87 3.94 -9.44 -7.66
CA ASN A 87 5.11 -10.30 -7.44
C ASN A 87 5.02 -11.03 -6.08
N TYR A 88 4.70 -10.30 -5.01
CA TYR A 88 4.50 -10.93 -3.69
C TYR A 88 3.31 -11.87 -3.69
N ARG A 89 2.20 -11.51 -4.34
CA ARG A 89 1.03 -12.39 -4.47
C ARG A 89 1.39 -13.70 -5.15
N VAL A 90 2.17 -13.67 -6.23
CA VAL A 90 2.59 -14.88 -6.97
C VAL A 90 3.54 -15.76 -6.15
N ILE A 91 4.53 -15.15 -5.48
CA ILE A 91 5.56 -15.90 -4.75
C ILE A 91 5.02 -16.46 -3.42
N THR A 92 4.21 -15.67 -2.72
CA THR A 92 3.74 -16.01 -1.37
C THR A 92 2.34 -16.61 -1.37
N GLY A 93 1.51 -16.35 -2.37
CA GLY A 93 0.09 -16.70 -2.33
C GLY A 93 -0.72 -15.91 -1.29
N LEU A 94 -0.15 -14.84 -0.72
CA LEU A 94 -0.87 -13.87 0.11
C LEU A 94 -1.60 -12.86 -0.78
N LEU A 95 -2.62 -12.20 -0.23
CA LEU A 95 -3.21 -11.02 -0.85
C LEU A 95 -2.43 -9.81 -0.36
N VAL A 96 -1.93 -9.02 -1.30
CA VAL A 96 -1.12 -7.83 -1.04
C VAL A 96 -1.78 -6.67 -1.78
N ASP A 97 -2.06 -5.61 -1.04
CA ASP A 97 -2.62 -4.36 -1.55
C ASP A 97 -1.65 -3.24 -1.13
N LEU A 98 -1.09 -2.51 -2.09
CA LEU A 98 -0.22 -1.35 -1.87
C LEU A 98 -0.91 -0.11 -2.42
N THR A 99 -1.07 0.92 -1.60
CA THR A 99 -1.79 2.14 -1.99
C THR A 99 -0.91 3.37 -1.78
N PRO A 100 -0.30 3.91 -2.86
CA PRO A 100 0.44 5.15 -2.80
C PRO A 100 -0.50 6.36 -2.66
N SER A 101 -0.09 7.34 -1.86
CA SER A 101 -0.76 8.62 -1.66
C SER A 101 0.28 9.74 -1.69
N TRP A 102 0.46 10.31 -2.88
CA TRP A 102 1.33 11.44 -3.09
C TRP A 102 0.75 12.70 -2.48
N LYS A 103 1.60 13.52 -1.88
CA LYS A 103 1.15 14.75 -1.23
C LYS A 103 1.00 15.89 -2.22
N LEU A 104 1.81 15.97 -3.27
CA LEU A 104 1.68 17.00 -4.29
C LEU A 104 0.72 16.57 -5.41
N TRP A 105 -0.20 17.45 -5.76
CA TRP A 105 -1.15 17.24 -6.86
C TRP A 105 -1.70 18.59 -7.36
N ILE A 106 -2.32 18.57 -8.54
CA ILE A 106 -2.94 19.74 -9.15
C ILE A 106 -4.42 19.47 -9.45
N HIS A 107 -5.22 20.52 -9.44
CA HIS A 107 -6.58 20.53 -9.99
C HIS A 107 -6.61 21.45 -11.19
N VAL A 108 -6.95 20.93 -12.36
CA VAL A 108 -6.99 21.70 -13.60
C VAL A 108 -8.36 22.38 -13.71
N GLU A 109 -8.40 23.71 -13.64
CA GLU A 109 -9.67 24.45 -13.55
C GLU A 109 -10.52 24.31 -14.82
N ASN A 110 -9.87 24.18 -15.97
CA ASN A 110 -10.52 24.22 -17.28
C ASN A 110 -11.39 22.98 -17.55
N ASN A 111 -10.93 21.79 -17.13
CA ASN A 111 -11.61 20.52 -17.33
C ASN A 111 -12.11 19.91 -16.00
N GLY A 112 -11.63 20.39 -14.85
CA GLY A 112 -11.99 19.92 -13.51
C GLY A 112 -11.28 18.63 -13.06
N ALA A 113 -10.23 18.20 -13.79
CA ALA A 113 -9.49 16.98 -13.49
C ALA A 113 -8.51 17.18 -12.33
N ASP A 114 -8.36 16.14 -11.50
CA ASP A 114 -7.37 16.09 -10.43
C ASP A 114 -6.19 15.21 -10.88
N HIS A 115 -5.02 15.81 -11.05
CA HIS A 115 -3.81 15.08 -11.44
C HIS A 115 -2.87 14.94 -10.25
N TYR A 116 -2.68 13.70 -9.81
CA TYR A 116 -1.81 13.36 -8.69
C TYR A 116 -0.42 12.99 -9.18
N ALA A 117 0.61 13.32 -8.40
CA ALA A 117 1.93 12.78 -8.65
C ALA A 117 1.91 11.24 -8.66
N GLY A 118 2.82 10.65 -9.43
CA GLY A 118 2.92 9.20 -9.63
C GLY A 118 1.88 8.57 -10.55
N THR A 119 0.88 9.31 -11.02
CA THR A 119 -0.03 8.89 -12.10
C THR A 119 0.62 9.14 -13.47
N LYS A 120 -0.06 8.75 -14.56
CA LYS A 120 0.41 9.04 -15.92
C LYS A 120 0.54 10.53 -16.23
N TYR A 121 -0.15 11.40 -15.49
CA TYR A 121 -0.16 12.85 -15.68
C TYR A 121 0.96 13.58 -14.92
N CYS A 122 1.91 12.86 -14.33
CA CYS A 122 3.03 13.47 -13.63
C CYS A 122 4.31 12.63 -13.74
N LYS A 123 5.43 13.26 -14.09
CA LYS A 123 6.77 12.68 -13.90
C LYS A 123 7.40 13.26 -12.64
N VAL A 124 8.13 12.42 -11.93
CA VAL A 124 8.91 12.84 -10.75
C VAL A 124 10.38 12.58 -11.01
N GLU A 125 11.23 13.58 -10.78
CA GLU A 125 12.68 13.50 -10.96
C GLU A 125 13.40 13.97 -9.70
N HIS A 126 14.31 13.15 -9.17
CA HIS A 126 15.24 13.59 -8.14
C HIS A 126 16.45 14.29 -8.81
N VAL A 127 16.50 15.62 -8.67
CA VAL A 127 17.44 16.48 -9.42
C VAL A 127 18.72 16.78 -8.65
N ALA A 128 18.66 16.74 -7.33
CA ALA A 128 19.79 16.88 -6.42
C ALA A 128 19.41 16.24 -5.07
N PRO A 129 20.35 15.98 -4.16
CA PRO A 129 20.01 15.50 -2.82
C PRO A 129 18.95 16.42 -2.19
N GLU A 130 17.88 15.84 -1.66
CA GLU A 130 16.79 16.57 -0.99
C GLU A 130 15.96 17.48 -1.92
N ASN A 131 16.11 17.34 -3.25
CA ASN A 131 15.38 18.13 -4.24
C ASN A 131 14.72 17.25 -5.31
N TRP A 132 13.45 17.52 -5.56
CA TRP A 132 12.63 16.83 -6.56
C TRP A 132 12.01 17.83 -7.52
N ARG A 133 11.84 17.43 -8.78
CA ARG A 133 10.99 18.10 -9.73
C ARG A 133 9.77 17.24 -10.05
N TYR A 134 8.63 17.90 -10.09
CA TYR A 134 7.36 17.33 -10.52
C TYR A 134 6.96 18.03 -11.82
N TYR A 135 6.74 17.24 -12.85
CA TYR A 135 6.38 17.69 -14.18
C TYR A 135 4.97 17.20 -14.46
N PHE A 136 3.99 18.10 -14.38
CA PHE A 136 2.58 17.76 -14.58
C PHE A 136 2.14 18.02 -16.03
N GLU A 137 1.15 17.24 -16.43
CA GLU A 137 0.35 17.42 -17.64
C GLU A 137 -1.02 17.95 -17.21
N ASP A 138 -1.61 18.94 -17.90
CA ASP A 138 -2.92 19.51 -17.54
C ASP A 138 -4.10 18.97 -18.36
N LEU A 139 -3.83 18.28 -19.48
CA LEU A 139 -4.88 17.68 -20.30
C LEU A 139 -5.23 16.26 -19.82
N ASP A 140 -6.51 15.91 -19.89
CA ASP A 140 -7.02 14.59 -19.49
C ASP A 140 -7.75 13.87 -20.64
N GLU A 141 -7.27 12.67 -20.99
CA GLU A 141 -7.92 11.80 -22.00
C GLU A 141 -9.33 11.37 -21.59
N GLU A 142 -9.62 11.25 -20.28
CA GLU A 142 -10.93 10.88 -19.74
C GLU A 142 -11.96 11.99 -19.91
N GLU A 143 -11.51 13.25 -19.99
CA GLU A 143 -12.33 14.42 -20.30
C GLU A 143 -12.44 14.69 -21.83
N GLY A 144 -11.91 13.77 -22.65
CA GLY A 144 -11.98 13.84 -24.11
C GLY A 144 -10.94 14.78 -24.73
N GLU A 145 -9.92 15.17 -23.98
CA GLU A 145 -8.77 15.92 -24.47
C GLU A 145 -7.68 14.97 -25.01
N THR A 146 -6.66 15.53 -25.65
CA THR A 146 -5.51 14.76 -26.14
C THR A 146 -4.26 15.39 -25.57
N PRO A 147 -3.70 14.83 -24.48
CA PRO A 147 -2.46 15.34 -23.89
C PRO A 147 -1.32 15.26 -24.90
N ASP A 148 -0.46 16.27 -24.90
CA ASP A 148 0.75 16.35 -25.72
C ASP A 148 1.98 15.76 -25.02
N TRP A 149 1.90 15.52 -23.71
CA TRP A 149 2.87 14.76 -22.93
C TRP A 149 4.27 15.39 -22.93
N ASP A 150 4.35 16.72 -22.94
CA ASP A 150 5.56 17.51 -22.67
C ASP A 150 5.78 17.75 -21.16
N TYR A 151 4.71 17.73 -20.37
CA TYR A 151 4.69 17.78 -18.91
C TYR A 151 5.26 19.09 -18.34
N ASP A 152 4.79 20.23 -18.84
CA ASP A 152 5.20 21.54 -18.37
C ASP A 152 4.06 22.39 -17.81
N GLU A 153 3.05 21.74 -17.20
CA GLU A 153 1.81 22.36 -16.71
C GLU A 153 1.37 21.85 -15.32
N PRO A 154 1.95 22.32 -14.20
CA PRO A 154 3.21 23.06 -14.05
C PRO A 154 4.44 22.15 -13.92
N ILE A 155 5.63 22.78 -14.04
CA ILE A 155 6.88 22.26 -13.48
C ILE A 155 7.08 22.82 -12.06
N LEU A 156 7.15 21.95 -11.07
CA LEU A 156 7.35 22.31 -9.66
C LEU A 156 8.70 21.80 -9.15
N LEU A 157 9.53 22.69 -8.63
CA LEU A 157 10.73 22.35 -7.88
C LEU A 157 10.39 22.29 -6.39
N VAL A 158 10.67 21.15 -5.76
CA VAL A 158 10.46 20.89 -4.34
C VAL A 158 11.81 20.67 -3.69
N GLU A 159 12.16 21.53 -2.74
CA GLU A 159 13.43 21.50 -2.01
C GLU A 159 13.16 21.26 -0.53
N LYS A 160 13.80 20.26 0.08
CA LYS A 160 13.73 20.05 1.53
C LYS A 160 14.72 20.96 2.24
N ILE A 161 14.18 21.83 3.09
CA ILE A 161 14.93 22.84 3.85
C ILE A 161 14.70 22.58 5.34
N GLY A 162 15.53 21.71 5.92
CA GLY A 162 15.36 21.28 7.31
C GLY A 162 14.11 20.43 7.48
N SER A 163 13.10 20.95 8.19
CA SER A 163 11.83 20.25 8.45
C SER A 163 10.66 20.78 7.60
N LYS A 164 10.96 21.46 6.50
CA LYS A 164 9.99 22.08 5.60
C LYS A 164 10.31 21.73 4.16
N LEU A 165 9.30 21.79 3.30
CA LEU A 165 9.50 21.83 1.85
C LEU A 165 9.31 23.25 1.35
N ARG A 166 10.25 23.73 0.55
CA ARG A 166 10.04 24.89 -0.31
C ARG A 166 9.58 24.37 -1.67
N ILE A 167 8.42 24.83 -2.11
CA ILE A 167 7.84 24.48 -3.41
C ILE A 167 7.91 25.74 -4.26
N THR A 168 8.49 25.63 -5.46
CA THR A 168 8.65 26.73 -6.42
C THR A 168 8.00 26.34 -7.73
N ILE A 169 7.23 27.25 -8.33
CA ILE A 169 6.66 27.07 -9.66
C ILE A 169 7.73 27.50 -10.67
N GLU A 170 8.42 26.56 -11.32
CA GLU A 170 9.52 26.88 -12.24
C GLU A 170 9.00 27.33 -13.61
N ASP A 171 7.98 26.64 -14.16
CA ASP A 171 7.36 27.00 -15.44
C ASP A 171 5.90 26.51 -15.55
N TYR A 172 5.18 27.07 -16.52
CA TYR A 172 3.85 26.66 -16.96
C TYR A 172 3.66 27.05 -18.43
N THR A 173 3.38 26.11 -19.34
CA THR A 173 3.31 26.37 -20.80
C THR A 173 1.96 26.14 -21.47
N SER A 174 0.86 26.16 -20.72
CA SER A 174 -0.49 26.09 -21.31
C SER A 174 -1.32 27.37 -21.12
N PRO A 175 -2.34 27.62 -21.97
CA PRO A 175 -3.32 28.67 -21.74
C PRO A 175 -4.31 28.35 -20.60
N TYR A 176 -4.30 27.13 -20.07
CA TYR A 176 -5.16 26.70 -18.96
C TYR A 176 -4.60 27.15 -17.61
N TYR A 177 -5.41 26.96 -16.58
CA TYR A 177 -5.07 27.26 -15.20
C TYR A 177 -5.19 26.01 -14.34
N SER A 178 -4.29 25.90 -13.37
CA SER A 178 -4.31 24.85 -12.37
C SER A 178 -4.17 25.41 -10.96
N ASP A 179 -4.93 24.85 -10.02
CA ASP A 179 -4.68 25.00 -8.60
C ASP A 179 -3.59 24.00 -8.18
N ILE A 180 -2.69 24.41 -7.29
CA ILE A 180 -1.65 23.53 -6.74
C ILE A 180 -1.95 23.22 -5.28
N TYR A 181 -1.90 21.94 -4.94
CA TYR A 181 -2.16 21.45 -3.60
C TYR A 181 -0.96 20.67 -3.04
N TYR A 182 -0.79 20.78 -1.72
CA TYR A 182 0.03 19.87 -0.93
C TYR A 182 -0.83 19.24 0.17
N SER A 183 -0.94 17.92 0.13
CA SER A 183 -1.93 17.15 0.87
C SER A 183 -3.34 17.72 0.65
N GLY A 184 -4.06 18.13 1.69
CA GLY A 184 -5.36 18.79 1.58
C GLY A 184 -5.30 20.32 1.54
N GLN A 185 -4.11 20.93 1.47
CA GLN A 185 -3.94 22.38 1.53
C GLN A 185 -3.74 22.96 0.13
N LEU A 186 -4.59 23.93 -0.24
CA LEU A 186 -4.39 24.78 -1.40
C LEU A 186 -3.18 25.69 -1.17
N LEU A 187 -2.20 25.64 -2.08
CA LEU A 187 -1.01 26.49 -2.05
C LEU A 187 -1.17 27.72 -2.94
N TRP A 188 -1.66 27.52 -4.16
CA TRP A 188 -1.95 28.57 -5.13
C TRP A 188 -3.20 28.23 -5.92
N SER A 189 -3.98 29.25 -6.27
CA SER A 189 -5.03 29.15 -7.29
C SER A 189 -4.60 29.81 -8.58
N ASP A 190 -5.27 29.47 -9.69
CA ASP A 190 -5.12 30.13 -10.98
C ASP A 190 -3.65 30.18 -11.50
N VAL A 191 -2.86 29.12 -11.27
CA VAL A 191 -1.46 29.05 -11.75
C VAL A 191 -1.42 28.81 -13.25
N GLY A 192 -0.53 29.52 -13.95
CA GLY A 192 -0.33 29.35 -15.38
C GLY A 192 -1.09 30.34 -16.25
N GLY A 193 -1.67 29.84 -17.34
CA GLY A 193 -2.32 30.62 -18.38
C GLY A 193 -1.36 31.50 -19.19
N THR A 194 -1.92 32.24 -20.16
CA THR A 194 -1.12 33.12 -21.05
C THR A 194 -0.34 34.22 -20.32
N GLY A 195 -0.74 34.54 -19.08
CA GLY A 195 -0.06 35.50 -18.21
C GLY A 195 1.11 34.91 -17.41
N LYS A 196 1.28 33.58 -17.39
CA LYS A 196 2.21 32.86 -16.51
C LYS A 196 2.00 33.24 -15.03
N ASN A 197 0.75 33.20 -14.58
CA ASN A 197 0.39 33.51 -13.20
C ASN A 197 1.17 32.64 -12.23
N HIS A 198 1.69 33.26 -11.16
CA HIS A 198 2.47 32.63 -10.09
C HIS A 198 3.78 31.95 -10.51
N VAL A 199 4.13 31.89 -11.79
CA VAL A 199 5.41 31.32 -12.25
C VAL A 199 6.58 32.14 -11.66
N GLY A 200 7.51 31.44 -11.01
CA GLY A 200 8.63 32.00 -10.27
C GLY A 200 8.35 32.28 -8.78
N GLU A 201 7.10 32.13 -8.32
CA GLU A 201 6.78 32.21 -6.90
C GLU A 201 7.14 30.92 -6.16
N ASN A 202 7.31 31.04 -4.83
CA ASN A 202 7.56 29.91 -3.95
C ASN A 202 6.82 30.05 -2.62
N ILE A 203 6.54 28.91 -2.01
CA ILE A 203 5.94 28.80 -0.68
C ILE A 203 6.68 27.76 0.14
N GLU A 204 6.69 27.93 1.47
CA GLU A 204 7.18 26.92 2.39
C GLU A 204 6.00 26.23 3.08
N VAL A 205 5.98 24.90 3.03
CA VAL A 205 5.02 24.06 3.75
C VAL A 205 5.72 23.35 4.91
N ASP A 206 5.02 23.19 6.03
CA ASP A 206 5.55 22.45 7.16
C ASP A 206 5.48 20.94 6.90
N GLY A 207 6.55 20.22 7.24
CA GLY A 207 6.72 18.81 6.92
C GLY A 207 7.61 18.59 5.70
N VAL A 208 8.00 17.34 5.49
CA VAL A 208 8.91 16.91 4.40
C VAL A 208 8.38 15.71 3.63
N LEU A 209 7.17 15.27 3.97
CA LEU A 209 6.54 14.07 3.42
C LEU A 209 6.17 14.27 1.94
N GLN A 210 6.66 13.40 1.08
CA GLN A 210 6.36 13.42 -0.36
C GLN A 210 5.28 12.40 -0.71
N LEU A 211 5.39 11.20 -0.13
CA LEU A 211 4.57 10.05 -0.46
C LEU A 211 4.28 9.22 0.79
N GLU A 212 3.02 8.85 0.99
CA GLU A 212 2.64 7.78 1.91
C GLU A 212 2.31 6.51 1.13
N VAL A 213 2.73 5.34 1.61
CA VAL A 213 2.31 4.06 1.04
C VAL A 213 1.65 3.22 2.11
N SER A 214 0.35 2.97 1.94
CA SER A 214 -0.37 2.02 2.79
C SER A 214 -0.09 0.59 2.32
N VAL A 215 0.42 -0.24 3.22
CA VAL A 215 0.73 -1.64 2.97
C VAL A 215 -0.29 -2.50 3.68
N TYR A 216 -0.98 -3.37 2.93
CA TYR A 216 -1.92 -4.32 3.50
C TYR A 216 -1.64 -5.72 2.97
N VAL A 217 -1.31 -6.64 3.89
CA VAL A 217 -1.01 -8.04 3.58
C VAL A 217 -1.94 -8.94 4.38
N ARG A 218 -2.55 -9.92 3.73
CA ARG A 218 -3.41 -10.90 4.41
C ARG A 218 -3.33 -12.27 3.78
N ASP A 219 -3.58 -13.29 4.58
CA ASP A 219 -3.81 -14.61 4.00
C ASP A 219 -5.17 -14.66 3.28
N PRO A 220 -5.35 -15.49 2.25
CA PRO A 220 -6.59 -15.55 1.49
C PRO A 220 -7.85 -15.88 2.31
N ARG A 221 -7.70 -16.49 3.50
CA ARG A 221 -8.81 -16.81 4.40
C ARG A 221 -9.14 -15.66 5.37
N GLY A 222 -8.27 -14.64 5.45
CA GLY A 222 -8.41 -13.51 6.36
C GLY A 222 -8.21 -13.85 7.84
N ALA A 223 -7.58 -14.98 8.14
CA ALA A 223 -7.24 -15.41 9.50
C ALA A 223 -6.06 -14.63 10.07
N THR A 224 -5.16 -14.12 9.23
CA THR A 224 -4.07 -13.22 9.65
C THR A 224 -3.90 -12.09 8.66
N ARG A 225 -3.59 -10.91 9.20
CA ARG A 225 -3.41 -9.66 8.47
C ARG A 225 -2.29 -8.83 9.08
N TYR A 226 -1.66 -8.03 8.22
CA TYR A 226 -0.67 -7.02 8.52
C TYR A 226 -1.11 -5.73 7.82
N SER A 227 -0.93 -4.60 8.50
CA SER A 227 -1.24 -3.29 7.96
C SER A 227 -0.26 -2.26 8.52
N SER A 228 0.29 -1.44 7.64
CA SER A 228 1.18 -0.35 8.01
C SER A 228 1.09 0.79 6.99
N THR A 229 1.69 1.92 7.35
CA THR A 229 1.82 3.09 6.48
C THR A 229 3.28 3.51 6.51
N LEU A 230 3.91 3.55 5.34
CA LEU A 230 5.24 4.12 5.15
C LEU A 230 5.12 5.58 4.78
N GLU A 231 5.99 6.41 5.36
CA GLU A 231 6.14 7.82 5.07
C GLU A 231 7.51 8.02 4.39
N LEU A 232 7.50 8.54 3.16
CA LEU A 232 8.69 8.76 2.34
C LEU A 232 8.93 10.28 2.19
N GLU A 233 10.11 10.73 2.65
CA GLU A 233 10.50 12.14 2.86
C GLU A 233 11.72 12.58 2.05
#